data_AF-A0A2G1YQK8-F1
#
_entry.id   AF-A0A2G1YQK8-F1
#
_cell.length_a   1.000
_cell.length_b   1.000
_cell.length_c   1.000
_cell.angle_alpha   90.00
_cell.angle_beta   90.00
_cell.angle_gamma   90.00
#
_symmetry.space_group_name_H-M   'P 1'
#
loop_
_entity.id
_entity.type
_entity.pdbx_description
1 polymer ?
#
loop_
_entity_poly.entity_id
_entity_poly.type
_entity_poly.pdbx_seq_one_letter_code
_entity_poly.pdbx_strand_id
1 'polypeptide(L)'
;MNSQTNTQNIAANDFSGVFNEAILFFAIFAFMSIVSFFISKRNAKKYELKHSVQERKEIRRKDKLIHKHLNPSGIKIMGKEVKDKELSIKLKLEVINEEEYKILKESLDSF
;
A
#
# COMPACT_ATOMS: atom_id res chain seq x y z
N MET A 1 62.27 -37.37 29.91
CA MET A 1 61.18 -37.10 30.88
C MET A 1 59.99 -36.58 30.11
N ASN A 2 58.88 -37.31 30.16
CA ASN A 2 57.68 -37.05 29.37
C ASN A 2 56.90 -35.89 29.98
N SER A 3 56.78 -34.79 29.24
CA SER A 3 55.88 -33.70 29.58
C SER A 3 54.49 -34.07 29.06
N GLN A 4 53.64 -34.62 29.94
CA GLN A 4 52.23 -34.86 29.64
C GLN A 4 51.46 -33.56 29.90
N THR A 5 50.97 -32.95 28.82
CA THR A 5 50.03 -31.82 28.82
C THR A 5 48.72 -32.24 29.48
N ASN A 6 48.50 -31.72 30.68
CA ASN A 6 47.26 -31.90 31.43
C ASN A 6 46.21 -30.88 30.94
N THR A 7 45.62 -31.12 29.77
CA THR A 7 44.54 -30.30 29.17
C THR A 7 43.18 -31.00 29.17
N GLN A 8 43.01 -32.09 29.93
CA GLN A 8 41.81 -32.91 29.85
C GLN A 8 40.64 -32.49 30.76
N ASN A 9 40.78 -31.46 31.61
CA ASN A 9 39.75 -31.13 32.62
C ASN A 9 39.14 -29.71 32.56
N ILE A 10 39.45 -28.89 31.54
CA ILE A 10 38.86 -27.54 31.41
C ILE A 10 37.62 -27.54 30.48
N ALA A 11 37.42 -28.59 29.68
CA ALA A 11 36.52 -28.54 28.53
C ALA A 11 35.08 -29.05 28.73
N ALA A 12 34.61 -29.33 29.95
CA ALA A 12 33.24 -29.83 30.16
C ALA A 12 32.30 -28.82 30.83
N ASN A 13 32.80 -28.02 31.78
CA ASN A 13 31.97 -27.08 32.54
C ASN A 13 31.75 -25.74 31.81
N ASP A 14 32.69 -25.32 30.96
CA ASP A 14 32.68 -24.00 30.31
C ASP A 14 31.72 -23.92 29.11
N PHE A 15 31.51 -25.04 28.42
CA PHE A 15 30.57 -25.10 27.29
C PHE A 15 29.11 -25.02 27.73
N SER A 16 28.77 -25.41 28.97
CA SER A 16 27.38 -25.38 29.45
C SER A 16 26.82 -23.94 29.52
N GLY A 17 27.68 -22.97 29.88
CA GLY A 17 27.33 -21.54 29.87
C GLY A 17 27.09 -21.04 28.45
N VAL A 18 27.99 -21.37 27.53
CA VAL A 18 27.89 -21.00 26.11
C VAL A 18 26.66 -21.63 25.44
N PHE A 19 26.36 -22.90 25.72
CA PHE A 19 25.16 -23.57 25.19
C PHE A 19 23.88 -22.96 25.76
N ASN A 20 23.83 -22.66 27.06
CA ASN A 20 22.67 -22.00 27.66
C ASN A 20 22.45 -20.60 27.09
N GLU A 21 23.52 -19.83 26.89
CA GLU A 21 23.45 -18.49 26.31
C GLU A 21 22.98 -18.55 24.83
N ALA A 22 23.49 -19.50 24.05
CA ALA A 22 23.06 -19.73 22.68
C ALA A 22 21.57 -20.11 22.60
N ILE A 23 21.12 -21.04 23.45
CA ILE A 23 19.71 -21.46 23.52
C ILE A 23 18.82 -20.26 23.87
N LEU A 24 19.25 -19.43 24.82
CA LEU A 24 18.51 -18.22 25.21
C LEU A 24 18.43 -17.22 24.04
N PHE A 25 19.53 -17.02 23.31
CA PHE A 25 19.56 -16.15 22.14
C PHE A 25 18.60 -16.63 21.05
N PHE A 26 18.63 -17.92 20.72
CA PHE A 26 17.71 -18.51 19.74
C PHE A 26 16.25 -18.44 20.20
N ALA A 27 15.97 -18.64 21.48
CA ALA A 27 14.62 -18.53 22.03
C ALA A 27 14.07 -17.09 21.93
N ILE A 28 14.88 -16.08 22.28
CA ILE A 28 14.51 -14.68 22.16
C ILE A 28 14.33 -14.30 20.69
N PHE A 29 15.25 -14.73 19.82
CA PHE A 29 15.17 -14.45 18.38
C PHE A 29 13.91 -15.07 17.76
N ALA A 30 13.60 -16.33 18.07
CA ALA A 30 12.40 -17.00 17.61
C ALA A 30 11.14 -16.29 18.10
N PHE A 31 11.09 -15.91 19.39
CA PHE A 31 9.96 -15.18 19.95
C PHE A 31 9.75 -13.82 19.26
N MET A 32 10.81 -13.04 19.10
CA MET A 32 10.75 -11.75 18.42
C MET A 32 10.35 -11.89 16.95
N SER A 33 10.84 -12.93 16.26
CA SER A 33 10.49 -13.24 14.88
C SER A 33 9.01 -13.60 14.72
N ILE A 34 8.47 -14.43 15.62
CA ILE A 34 7.05 -14.80 15.64
C ILE A 34 6.18 -13.56 15.92
N VAL A 35 6.50 -12.77 16.95
CA VAL A 35 5.77 -11.54 17.29
C VAL A 35 5.79 -10.55 16.11
N SER A 36 6.96 -10.36 15.50
CA SER A 36 7.11 -9.48 14.32
C SER A 36 6.32 -9.99 13.12
N PHE A 37 6.26 -11.31 12.91
CA PHE A 37 5.45 -11.92 11.86
C PHE A 37 3.96 -11.66 12.07
N PHE A 38 3.43 -11.83 13.29
CA PHE A 38 2.03 -11.55 13.59
C PHE A 38 1.68 -10.06 13.47
N ILE A 39 2.55 -9.17 13.97
CA ILE A 39 2.35 -7.71 13.84
C ILE A 39 2.41 -7.29 12.36
N SER A 40 3.39 -7.79 11.62
CA SER A 40 3.54 -7.52 10.18
C SER A 40 2.34 -8.02 9.39
N LYS A 41 1.87 -9.25 9.63
CA LYS A 41 0.67 -9.80 8.98
C LYS A 41 -0.60 -9.02 9.33
N ARG A 42 -0.75 -8.57 10.58
CA ARG A 42 -1.89 -7.75 11.03
C ARG A 42 -1.85 -6.35 10.42
N ASN A 43 -0.67 -5.75 10.31
CA ASN A 43 -0.48 -4.45 9.69
C ASN A 43 -0.61 -4.52 8.17
N ALA A 44 -0.07 -5.54 7.50
CA ALA A 44 -0.22 -5.76 6.06
C ALA A 44 -1.70 -5.84 5.66
N LYS A 45 -2.53 -6.56 6.41
CA LYS A 45 -4.00 -6.56 6.21
C LYS A 45 -4.63 -5.17 6.34
N LYS A 46 -4.08 -4.31 7.22
CA LYS A 46 -4.52 -2.92 7.40
C LYS A 46 -4.06 -2.00 6.26
N TYR A 47 -3.02 -2.39 5.51
CA TYR A 47 -2.53 -1.68 4.33
C TYR A 47 -3.07 -2.23 3.00
N GLU A 48 -3.52 -3.48 2.95
CA GLU A 48 -4.26 -4.05 1.82
C GLU A 48 -5.69 -3.49 1.74
N LEU A 49 -6.27 -3.09 2.87
CA LEU A 49 -7.58 -2.45 2.93
C LEU A 49 -7.44 -0.92 2.99
N LYS A 50 -7.48 -0.28 1.81
CA LYS A 50 -8.47 0.81 1.61
C LYS A 50 -8.64 1.27 0.17
N HIS A 51 -7.63 1.16 -0.67
CA HIS A 51 -7.75 1.25 -2.13
C HIS A 51 -6.44 0.70 -2.71
N SER A 52 -6.52 -0.30 -3.60
CA SER A 52 -5.34 -0.80 -4.30
C SER A 52 -4.62 0.38 -4.99
N VAL A 53 -3.31 0.27 -5.22
CA VAL A 53 -2.56 1.33 -5.94
C VAL A 53 -3.23 1.66 -7.29
N GLN A 54 -3.89 0.68 -7.90
CA GLN A 54 -4.67 0.84 -9.12
C GLN A 54 -5.94 1.67 -8.89
N GLU A 55 -6.76 1.35 -7.88
CA GLU A 55 -7.95 2.14 -7.54
C GLU A 55 -7.61 3.60 -7.21
N ARG A 56 -6.52 3.85 -6.48
CA ARG A 56 -6.09 5.24 -6.19
C ARG A 56 -5.67 5.99 -7.45
N LYS A 57 -5.06 5.30 -8.42
CA LYS A 57 -4.69 5.89 -9.72
C LYS A 57 -5.94 6.18 -10.55
N GLU A 58 -6.92 5.30 -10.54
CA GLU A 58 -8.19 5.49 -11.24
C GLU A 58 -9.01 6.64 -10.66
N ILE A 59 -9.15 6.72 -9.33
CA ILE A 59 -9.82 7.84 -8.67
C ILE A 59 -9.12 9.15 -9.01
N ARG A 60 -7.78 9.21 -8.94
CA ARG A 60 -7.02 10.41 -9.33
C ARG A 60 -7.18 10.77 -10.81
N ARG A 61 -7.32 9.79 -11.70
CA ARG A 61 -7.59 10.05 -13.13
C ARG A 61 -8.98 10.65 -13.30
N LYS A 62 -10.00 10.05 -12.67
CA LYS A 62 -11.39 10.54 -12.68
C LYS A 62 -11.47 11.97 -12.13
N ASP A 63 -10.90 12.23 -10.96
CA ASP A 63 -10.88 13.56 -10.34
C ASP A 63 -10.20 14.62 -11.22
N LYS A 64 -9.06 14.27 -11.85
CA LYS A 64 -8.38 15.18 -12.77
C LYS A 64 -9.25 15.50 -13.99
N LEU A 65 -9.94 14.50 -14.52
CA LEU A 65 -10.80 14.66 -15.69
C LEU A 65 -12.00 15.54 -15.36
N ILE A 66 -12.64 15.28 -14.21
CA ILE A 66 -13.74 16.09 -13.68
C ILE A 66 -13.25 17.53 -13.47
N HIS A 67 -12.17 17.77 -12.73
CA HIS A 67 -11.67 19.15 -12.53
C HIS A 67 -11.29 19.88 -13.83
N LYS A 68 -10.79 19.17 -14.84
CA LYS A 68 -10.38 19.76 -16.11
C LYS A 68 -11.57 20.17 -16.98
N HIS A 69 -12.65 19.36 -16.98
CA HIS A 69 -13.76 19.53 -17.92
C HIS A 69 -15.06 20.03 -17.26
N LEU A 70 -15.24 19.72 -15.97
CA LEU A 70 -16.37 20.09 -15.12
C LEU A 70 -15.87 20.99 -13.98
N ASN A 71 -16.03 22.29 -14.18
CA ASN A 71 -15.79 23.27 -13.12
C ASN A 71 -17.12 23.48 -12.36
N PRO A 72 -17.19 23.20 -11.04
CA PRO A 72 -18.40 23.39 -10.24
C PRO A 72 -18.98 24.81 -10.34
N SER A 73 -18.09 25.82 -10.36
CA SER A 73 -18.50 27.22 -10.54
C SER A 73 -19.08 27.46 -11.94
N GLY A 74 -18.50 26.82 -12.97
CA GLY A 74 -18.99 26.90 -14.34
C GLY A 74 -20.35 26.23 -14.53
N ILE A 75 -20.60 25.12 -13.83
CA ILE A 75 -21.91 24.43 -13.83
C ILE A 75 -22.96 25.30 -13.15
N LYS A 76 -22.62 25.92 -12.01
CA LYS A 76 -23.52 26.83 -11.28
C LYS A 76 -23.88 28.08 -12.09
N ILE A 77 -22.97 28.57 -12.93
CA ILE A 77 -23.15 29.80 -13.73
C ILE A 77 -23.84 29.51 -15.07
N MET A 78 -23.42 28.47 -15.81
CA MET A 78 -23.96 28.18 -17.16
C MET A 78 -25.14 27.20 -17.16
N GLY A 79 -25.35 26.47 -16.07
CA GLY A 79 -26.36 25.42 -16.00
C GLY A 79 -25.88 24.08 -16.55
N LYS A 80 -26.47 23.01 -16.00
CA LYS A 80 -26.14 21.61 -16.31
C LYS A 80 -26.32 21.27 -17.79
N GLU A 81 -27.41 21.74 -18.40
CA GLU A 81 -27.76 21.46 -19.80
C GLU A 81 -26.74 22.00 -20.82
N VAL A 82 -26.20 23.20 -20.55
CA VAL A 82 -25.19 23.82 -21.41
C VAL A 82 -23.87 23.05 -21.33
N LYS A 83 -23.52 22.58 -20.14
CA LYS A 83 -22.32 21.75 -19.94
C LYS A 83 -22.44 20.36 -20.55
N ASP A 84 -23.61 19.73 -20.52
CA ASP A 84 -23.83 18.45 -21.20
C ASP A 84 -23.69 18.60 -22.73
N LYS A 85 -24.23 19.69 -23.30
CA LYS A 85 -24.01 20.02 -24.71
C LYS A 85 -22.53 20.22 -25.04
N GLU A 86 -21.79 20.95 -24.20
CA GLU A 86 -20.35 21.16 -24.39
C GLU A 86 -19.56 19.83 -24.33
N LEU A 87 -19.92 18.92 -23.42
CA LEU A 87 -19.33 17.57 -23.35
C LEU A 87 -19.64 16.75 -24.61
N SER A 88 -20.89 16.81 -25.11
CA SER A 88 -21.28 16.12 -26.34
C SER A 88 -20.52 16.63 -27.57
N ILE A 89 -20.22 17.93 -27.63
CA ILE A 89 -19.42 18.53 -28.70
C ILE A 89 -17.97 18.07 -28.59
N LYS A 90 -17.40 18.03 -27.37
CA LYS A 90 -16.04 17.52 -27.14
C LYS A 90 -15.90 16.05 -27.54
N LEU A 91 -16.93 15.23 -27.33
CA LEU A 91 -16.96 13.85 -27.82
C LEU A 91 -16.96 13.78 -29.35
N LYS A 92 -17.80 14.59 -30.01
CA LYS A 92 -17.87 14.66 -31.49
C LYS A 92 -16.57 15.17 -32.13
N LEU A 93 -15.82 16.01 -31.41
CA LEU A 93 -14.52 16.53 -31.85
C LEU A 93 -13.35 15.61 -31.47
N GLU A 94 -13.63 14.41 -30.93
CA GLU A 94 -12.62 13.44 -30.45
C GLU A 94 -11.65 14.02 -29.41
N VAL A 95 -12.03 15.10 -28.74
CA VAL A 95 -11.25 15.75 -27.67
C VAL A 95 -11.29 14.92 -26.38
N ILE A 96 -12.37 14.15 -26.21
CA ILE A 96 -12.58 13.17 -25.13
C ILE A 96 -13.08 11.86 -25.74
N ASN A 97 -12.76 10.73 -25.12
CA ASN A 97 -13.24 9.42 -25.57
C ASN A 97 -14.64 9.08 -24.97
N GLU A 98 -15.26 7.99 -25.43
CA GLU A 98 -16.58 7.56 -24.94
C GLU A 98 -16.60 7.20 -23.45
N GLU A 99 -15.53 6.58 -22.94
CA GLU A 99 -15.41 6.21 -21.52
C GLU A 99 -15.31 7.45 -20.61
N GLU A 100 -14.53 8.44 -21.03
CA GLU A 100 -14.34 9.73 -20.39
C GLU A 100 -15.65 10.54 -20.42
N TYR A 101 -16.36 10.55 -21.55
CA TYR A 101 -17.67 11.17 -21.65
C TYR A 101 -18.66 10.55 -20.66
N LYS A 102 -18.67 9.22 -20.53
CA LYS A 102 -19.55 8.53 -19.57
C LYS A 102 -19.25 8.93 -18.13
N ILE A 103 -17.97 8.97 -17.73
CA ILE A 103 -17.54 9.40 -16.38
C ILE A 103 -17.93 10.86 -16.12
N LEU A 104 -17.72 11.75 -17.11
CA LEU A 104 -18.05 13.16 -16.99
C LEU A 104 -19.57 13.37 -16.92
N LYS A 105 -20.35 12.60 -17.68
CA LYS A 105 -21.81 12.67 -17.64
C LYS A 105 -22.37 12.20 -16.31
N GLU A 106 -21.89 11.07 -15.81
CA GLU A 106 -22.27 10.54 -14.49
C GLU A 106 -21.90 11.53 -13.36
N SER A 107 -20.73 12.16 -13.46
CA SER A 107 -20.34 13.21 -12.52
C SER A 107 -21.21 14.46 -12.65
N LEU A 108 -21.54 14.90 -13.87
CA LEU A 108 -22.42 16.05 -14.10
C LEU A 108 -23.85 15.78 -13.60
N ASP A 109 -24.30 14.53 -13.64
CA ASP A 109 -25.60 14.12 -13.14
C ASP A 109 -25.73 14.11 -11.61
N SER A 110 -24.60 14.02 -10.90
CA SER A 110 -24.54 14.06 -9.44
C SER A 110 -24.32 15.45 -8.83
N PHE A 111 -24.10 16.49 -9.66
CA PHE A 111 -24.10 17.91 -9.24
C PHE A 111 -25.52 18.49 -9.19
#